data_AF-A0A7M1NUL8-F1
#
_entry.id   AF-A0A7M1NUL8-F1
#
_cell.length_a   1.000
_cell.length_b   1.000
_cell.length_c   1.000
_cell.angle_alpha   90.00
_cell.angle_beta   90.00
_cell.angle_gamma   90.00
#
_symmetry.space_group_name_H-M   'P 1'
#
loop_
_entity.id
_entity.type
_entity.pdbx_description
1 polymer ?
#
loop_
_entity_poly.entity_id
_entity_poly.type
_entity_poly.pdbx_seq_one_letter_code
_entity_poly.pdbx_strand_id
1 'polypeptide(L)'
;MSDGIEQVKLAFTDLLKNISKPRRRLLYQQIGRELARNQRRRIKAQQNPDGSPFEPRKKRKQFSRKKGRIKNQLMFNKIVSPSHLKLRYEQEGISLGFYGGDAAIANVHQYGLYSSPSKYKDFKVKYAQRELLGFSEEDIEMIERFVIKAIAEGSL
;
A
#
# COMPACT_ATOMS: atom_id res chain seq x y z
N MET A 1 -37.29 11.67 27.80
CA MET A 1 -36.19 12.38 27.10
C MET A 1 -35.02 11.47 26.71
N SER A 2 -34.95 10.22 27.20
CA SER A 2 -33.89 9.25 26.85
C SER A 2 -34.18 8.33 25.65
N ASP A 3 -35.47 8.16 25.27
CA ASP A 3 -35.88 7.21 24.21
C ASP A 3 -35.17 7.44 22.87
N GLY A 4 -35.01 8.69 22.45
CA GLY A 4 -34.32 9.00 21.19
C GLY A 4 -32.84 8.61 21.21
N ILE A 5 -32.17 8.74 22.36
CA ILE A 5 -30.76 8.37 22.52
C ILE A 5 -30.60 6.84 22.57
N GLU A 6 -31.55 6.15 23.21
CA GLU A 6 -31.57 4.69 23.28
C GLU A 6 -31.83 4.05 21.92
N GLN A 7 -32.73 4.63 21.11
CA GLN A 7 -32.97 4.21 19.73
C GLN A 7 -31.73 4.37 18.83
N VAL A 8 -30.99 5.48 18.95
CA VAL A 8 -29.73 5.67 18.23
C VAL A 8 -28.70 4.62 18.63
N LYS A 9 -28.59 4.32 19.92
CA LYS A 9 -27.67 3.28 20.43
C LYS A 9 -28.00 1.90 19.89
N LEU A 10 -29.29 1.53 19.86
CA LEU A 10 -29.75 0.25 19.30
C LEU A 10 -29.48 0.17 17.79
N ALA A 11 -29.87 1.20 17.03
CA ALA A 11 -29.63 1.27 15.59
C ALA A 11 -28.13 1.14 15.26
N PHE A 12 -27.25 1.82 16.01
CA PHE A 12 -25.81 1.72 15.83
C PHE A 12 -25.26 0.33 16.19
N THR A 13 -25.80 -0.29 17.24
CA THR A 13 -25.41 -1.65 17.67
C THR A 13 -25.77 -2.68 16.59
N ASP A 14 -26.94 -2.57 15.98
CA ASP A 14 -27.40 -3.48 14.94
C ASP A 14 -26.60 -3.28 13.65
N LEU A 15 -26.36 -2.03 13.28
CA LEU A 15 -25.51 -1.64 12.16
C LEU A 15 -24.08 -2.23 12.29
N LEU A 16 -23.49 -2.21 13.49
CA LEU A 16 -22.19 -2.82 13.76
C LEU A 16 -22.22 -4.36 13.72
N LYS A 17 -23.34 -4.99 14.09
CA LYS A 17 -23.53 -6.45 14.02
C LYS A 17 -23.78 -6.95 12.60
N ASN A 18 -24.25 -6.09 11.69
CA ASN A 18 -24.81 -6.49 10.39
C ASN A 18 -23.81 -6.83 9.28
N ILE A 19 -22.50 -6.58 9.43
CA ILE A 19 -21.55 -7.10 8.46
C ILE A 19 -21.23 -8.56 8.78
N SER A 20 -22.03 -9.46 8.20
CA SER A 20 -21.82 -10.90 8.26
C SER A 20 -20.39 -11.27 7.83
N LYS A 21 -19.86 -12.41 8.34
CA LYS A 21 -18.51 -12.89 7.97
C LYS A 21 -18.29 -12.95 6.44
N PRO A 22 -19.24 -13.46 5.63
CA PRO A 22 -19.12 -13.43 4.17
C PRO A 22 -19.00 -12.01 3.60
N ARG A 23 -19.80 -11.05 4.10
CA ARG A 23 -19.77 -9.66 3.63
C ARG A 23 -18.48 -8.94 4.04
N ARG A 24 -17.95 -9.19 5.25
CA ARG A 24 -16.62 -8.69 5.67
C ARG A 24 -15.52 -9.20 4.75
N ARG A 25 -15.58 -10.48 4.37
CA ARG A 25 -14.60 -11.07 3.44
C ARG A 25 -14.64 -10.38 2.08
N LEU A 26 -15.83 -10.10 1.54
CA LEU A 26 -15.98 -9.37 0.28
C LEU A 26 -15.44 -7.93 0.39
N LEU A 27 -15.72 -7.25 1.51
CA LEU A 27 -15.20 -5.92 1.80
C LEU A 27 -13.67 -5.90 1.80
N TYR A 28 -13.02 -6.82 2.53
CA TYR A 28 -11.57 -6.96 2.52
C TYR A 28 -11.01 -7.22 1.12
N GLN A 29 -11.70 -8.05 0.32
CA GLN A 29 -11.31 -8.32 -1.06
C GLN A 29 -11.39 -7.09 -1.98
N GLN A 30 -12.40 -6.23 -1.78
CA GLN A 30 -12.53 -4.99 -2.54
C GLN A 30 -11.45 -4.00 -2.14
N ILE A 31 -11.31 -3.72 -0.84
CA ILE A 31 -10.30 -2.81 -0.29
C ILE A 31 -8.89 -3.26 -0.71
N GLY A 32 -8.56 -4.53 -0.52
CA GLY A 32 -7.22 -5.05 -0.82
C GLY A 32 -6.83 -4.90 -2.29
N ARG A 33 -7.79 -5.12 -3.21
CA ARG A 33 -7.54 -4.96 -4.65
C ARG A 33 -7.28 -3.52 -5.03
N GLU A 34 -8.11 -2.59 -4.54
CA GLU A 34 -7.95 -1.17 -4.84
C GLU A 34 -6.70 -0.60 -4.18
N LEU A 35 -6.43 -0.96 -2.91
CA LEU A 35 -5.20 -0.57 -2.23
C LEU A 35 -3.98 -1.08 -2.99
N ALA A 36 -3.94 -2.35 -3.39
CA ALA A 36 -2.85 -2.88 -4.21
C ALA A 36 -2.71 -2.16 -5.55
N ARG A 37 -3.81 -1.70 -6.17
CA ARG A 37 -3.76 -0.90 -7.40
C ARG A 37 -3.16 0.48 -7.15
N ASN A 38 -3.60 1.17 -6.10
CA ASN A 38 -3.15 2.51 -5.73
C ASN A 38 -1.66 2.52 -5.35
N GLN A 39 -1.23 1.60 -4.49
CA GLN A 39 0.19 1.43 -4.13
C GLN A 39 1.04 1.23 -5.40
N ARG A 40 0.60 0.37 -6.33
CA ARG A 40 1.34 0.13 -7.58
C ARG A 40 1.41 1.36 -8.47
N ARG A 41 0.30 2.08 -8.61
CA ARG A 41 0.23 3.31 -9.41
C ARG A 41 1.20 4.36 -8.86
N ARG A 42 1.15 4.60 -7.56
CA ARG A 42 1.97 5.57 -6.84
C ARG A 42 3.47 5.24 -6.90
N ILE A 43 3.86 3.99 -6.62
CA ILE A 43 5.27 3.56 -6.72
C ILE A 43 5.78 3.68 -8.17
N LYS A 44 4.96 3.34 -9.18
CA LYS A 44 5.33 3.51 -10.60
C LYS A 44 5.49 4.99 -10.97
N ALA A 45 4.68 5.87 -10.38
CA ALA A 45 4.83 7.32 -10.50
C ALA A 45 6.01 7.90 -9.70
N GLN A 46 6.72 7.07 -8.92
CA GLN A 46 7.84 7.47 -8.05
C GLN A 46 7.44 8.52 -7.01
N GLN A 47 6.32 8.31 -6.31
CA GLN A 47 5.80 9.22 -5.29
C GLN A 47 5.66 8.52 -3.93
N ASN A 48 5.82 9.26 -2.84
CA ASN A 48 5.47 8.88 -1.47
C ASN A 48 3.95 9.00 -1.23
N PRO A 49 3.40 8.44 -0.14
CA PRO A 49 1.96 8.52 0.17
C PRO A 49 1.42 9.96 0.30
N ASP A 50 2.26 10.88 0.76
CA ASP A 50 1.97 12.32 0.86
C ASP A 50 2.01 13.06 -0.50
N GLY A 51 2.30 12.34 -1.59
CA GLY A 51 2.42 12.88 -2.94
C GLY A 51 3.80 13.44 -3.30
N SER A 52 4.72 13.55 -2.34
CA SER A 52 6.08 14.03 -2.60
C SER A 52 6.84 13.05 -3.52
N PRO A 53 7.71 13.54 -4.43
CA PRO A 53 8.47 12.65 -5.30
C PRO A 53 9.53 11.89 -4.52
N PHE A 54 9.79 10.64 -4.91
CA PHE A 54 10.95 9.89 -4.42
C PHE A 54 12.24 10.62 -4.74
N GLU A 55 13.21 10.52 -3.82
CA GLU A 55 14.54 11.06 -4.09
C GLU A 55 15.12 10.38 -5.35
N PRO A 56 15.69 11.16 -6.30
CA PRO A 56 16.22 10.60 -7.53
C PRO A 56 17.33 9.57 -7.30
N ARG A 57 17.36 8.54 -8.14
CA ARG A 57 18.44 7.56 -8.12
C ARG A 57 19.76 8.21 -8.56
N LYS A 58 20.85 7.96 -7.83
CA LYS A 58 22.20 8.40 -8.24
C LYS A 58 22.50 7.98 -9.69
N LYS A 59 22.86 8.95 -10.53
CA LYS A 59 23.15 8.72 -11.96
C LYS A 59 24.34 7.76 -12.09
N ARG A 60 24.14 6.66 -12.80
CA ARG A 60 25.23 5.75 -13.18
C ARG A 60 25.84 6.22 -14.50
N LYS A 61 27.14 6.58 -14.48
CA LYS A 61 27.90 7.10 -15.65
C LYS A 61 27.73 6.26 -16.93
N GLN A 62 27.54 4.95 -16.81
CA GLN A 62 27.39 4.01 -17.94
C GLN A 62 26.05 4.11 -18.69
N PHE A 63 25.01 4.75 -18.14
CA PHE A 63 23.64 4.70 -18.67
C PHE A 63 23.25 5.90 -19.54
N SER A 64 24.14 6.88 -19.68
CA SER A 64 23.84 8.20 -20.28
C SER A 64 23.78 8.22 -21.82
N ARG A 65 24.25 7.19 -22.52
CA ARG A 65 24.56 7.29 -23.97
C ARG A 65 23.50 6.76 -24.95
N LYS A 66 22.40 6.15 -24.50
CA LYS A 66 21.37 5.59 -25.41
C LYS A 66 19.94 6.01 -25.02
N LYS A 67 19.22 6.63 -25.97
CA LYS A 67 17.79 7.00 -25.89
C LYS A 67 16.96 5.73 -25.55
N GLY A 68 16.08 5.79 -24.55
CA GLY A 68 15.28 4.66 -24.05
C GLY A 68 15.68 4.10 -22.67
N ARG A 69 16.86 4.46 -22.17
CA ARG A 69 17.38 3.97 -20.86
C ARG A 69 16.83 4.73 -19.64
N ILE A 70 15.96 5.73 -19.84
CA ILE A 70 15.32 6.52 -18.76
C ILE A 70 14.42 5.63 -17.88
N LYS A 71 13.71 4.65 -18.48
CA LYS A 71 12.96 3.63 -17.72
C LYS A 71 13.86 2.80 -16.77
N ASN A 72 15.17 2.70 -17.05
CA ASN A 72 16.14 2.01 -16.18
C ASN A 72 16.62 2.88 -15.01
N GLN A 73 16.24 4.17 -14.97
CA GLN A 73 16.49 5.06 -13.84
C GLN A 73 15.37 4.99 -12.80
N LEU A 74 14.13 4.76 -13.24
CA LEU A 74 12.97 4.53 -12.36
C LEU A 74 13.23 3.32 -11.45
N MET A 75 12.92 3.48 -10.17
CA MET A 75 13.15 2.45 -9.17
C MET A 75 11.92 1.54 -9.03
N PHE A 76 12.12 0.34 -8.49
CA PHE A 76 11.05 -0.58 -8.06
C PHE A 76 10.09 -1.11 -9.13
N ASN A 77 10.28 -0.79 -10.42
CA ASN A 77 9.45 -1.27 -11.53
C ASN A 77 9.23 -2.79 -11.56
N LYS A 78 10.21 -3.58 -11.11
CA LYS A 78 10.06 -5.03 -10.98
C LYS A 78 9.22 -5.38 -9.76
N ILE A 79 9.64 -4.93 -8.57
CA ILE A 79 9.02 -5.37 -7.30
C ILE A 79 7.58 -4.86 -7.15
N VAL A 80 7.20 -3.77 -7.83
CA VAL A 80 5.83 -3.25 -7.85
C VAL A 80 4.86 -4.12 -8.66
N SER A 81 5.33 -5.09 -9.44
CA SER A 81 4.42 -5.95 -10.21
C SER A 81 3.58 -6.86 -9.28
N PRO A 82 2.43 -7.38 -9.75
CA PRO A 82 1.59 -8.28 -8.94
C PRO A 82 2.28 -9.57 -8.47
N SER A 83 3.34 -10.03 -9.16
CA SER A 83 4.10 -11.22 -8.74
C SER A 83 4.98 -10.95 -7.51
N HIS A 84 5.29 -9.69 -7.23
CA HIS A 84 6.24 -9.25 -6.20
C HIS A 84 5.53 -8.50 -5.05
N LEU A 85 4.64 -7.55 -5.36
CA LEU A 85 3.73 -6.93 -4.38
C LEU A 85 2.46 -7.78 -4.26
N LYS A 86 2.45 -8.66 -3.25
CA LYS A 86 1.43 -9.69 -3.09
C LYS A 86 0.35 -9.21 -2.13
N LEU A 87 -0.89 -9.35 -2.59
CA LEU A 87 -2.09 -9.30 -1.77
C LEU A 87 -2.45 -10.73 -1.38
N ARG A 88 -2.66 -10.98 -0.09
CA ARG A 88 -3.15 -12.26 0.44
C ARG A 88 -4.44 -12.04 1.21
N TYR A 89 -5.37 -12.97 1.06
CA TYR A 89 -6.61 -13.00 1.81
C TYR A 89 -6.44 -13.97 2.98
N GLU A 90 -6.76 -13.51 4.17
CA GLU A 90 -6.67 -14.29 5.40
C GLU A 90 -8.09 -14.57 5.92
N GLN A 91 -8.21 -15.36 6.99
CA GLN A 91 -9.53 -15.70 7.54
C GLN A 91 -10.28 -14.45 8.01
N GLU A 92 -9.56 -13.50 8.63
CA GLU A 92 -10.12 -12.26 9.16
C GLU A 92 -9.33 -11.03 8.70
N GLY A 93 -9.02 -10.94 7.40
CA GLY A 93 -8.38 -9.75 6.86
C GLY A 93 -7.68 -9.94 5.54
N ILE A 94 -6.78 -9.01 5.27
CA ILE A 94 -5.86 -9.01 4.13
C ILE A 94 -4.47 -8.61 4.58
N SER A 95 -3.47 -9.14 3.90
CA SER A 95 -2.10 -8.62 3.96
C SER A 95 -1.64 -8.19 2.57
N LEU A 96 -1.02 -7.02 2.49
CA LEU A 96 -0.44 -6.48 1.26
C LEU A 96 1.01 -6.11 1.52
N GLY A 97 1.93 -6.72 0.78
CA GLY A 97 3.34 -6.40 0.97
C GLY A 97 4.29 -7.18 0.08
N PHE A 98 5.57 -6.97 0.33
CA PHE A 98 6.67 -7.66 -0.33
C PHE A 98 7.14 -8.83 0.53
N TYR A 99 7.79 -9.81 -0.09
CA TYR A 99 8.29 -11.01 0.60
C TYR A 99 9.71 -11.36 0.13
N GLY A 100 10.46 -12.09 0.96
CA GLY A 100 11.82 -12.53 0.65
C GLY A 100 12.76 -11.36 0.31
N GLY A 101 13.55 -11.51 -0.76
CA GLY A 101 14.49 -10.48 -1.20
C GLY A 101 13.84 -9.12 -1.53
N ASP A 102 12.60 -9.12 -2.02
CA ASP A 102 11.89 -7.88 -2.32
C ASP A 102 11.51 -7.14 -1.03
N ALA A 103 11.15 -7.88 0.03
CA ALA A 103 10.90 -7.30 1.35
C ALA A 103 12.16 -6.65 1.93
N ALA A 104 13.32 -7.30 1.79
CA ALA A 104 14.58 -6.72 2.25
C ALA A 104 14.89 -5.38 1.54
N ILE A 105 14.71 -5.32 0.23
CA ILE A 105 14.89 -4.08 -0.56
C ILE A 105 13.87 -3.03 -0.12
N ALA A 106 12.60 -3.41 -0.05
CA ALA A 106 11.52 -2.51 0.33
C ALA A 106 11.73 -1.93 1.73
N ASN A 107 12.11 -2.77 2.71
CA ASN A 107 12.36 -2.36 4.09
C ASN A 107 13.48 -1.32 4.20
N VAL A 108 14.59 -1.52 3.48
CA VAL A 108 15.69 -0.55 3.43
C VAL A 108 15.22 0.80 2.93
N HIS A 109 14.40 0.81 1.87
CA HIS A 109 13.91 2.05 1.29
C HIS A 109 12.77 2.68 2.10
N GLN A 110 11.88 1.87 2.67
CA GLN A 110 10.75 2.31 3.49
C GLN A 110 11.20 3.18 4.67
N TYR A 111 12.33 2.81 5.30
CA TYR A 111 12.84 3.48 6.50
C TYR A 111 14.20 4.17 6.30
N GLY A 112 14.69 4.27 5.06
CA GLY A 112 15.97 4.92 4.76
C GLY A 112 17.19 4.29 5.45
N LEU A 113 17.22 2.96 5.54
CA LEU A 113 18.24 2.22 6.30
C LEU A 113 19.61 2.18 5.61
N TYR A 114 20.62 1.76 6.38
CA TYR A 114 21.93 1.42 5.83
C TYR A 114 21.91 0.01 5.23
N SER A 115 22.38 -0.14 4.00
CA SER A 115 22.53 -1.46 3.36
C SER A 115 23.72 -1.48 2.39
N SER A 116 24.19 -2.69 2.05
CA SER A 116 25.24 -2.84 1.06
C SER A 116 24.65 -2.76 -0.36
N PRO A 117 25.21 -1.93 -1.27
CA PRO A 117 24.69 -1.82 -2.64
C PRO A 117 24.82 -3.10 -3.47
N SER A 118 25.68 -4.03 -3.06
CA SER A 118 25.92 -5.30 -3.72
C SER A 118 26.60 -6.27 -2.77
N LYS A 119 26.32 -7.56 -2.88
CA LYS A 119 27.00 -8.61 -2.10
C LYS A 119 28.53 -8.62 -2.22
N TYR A 120 29.08 -8.01 -3.27
CA TYR A 120 30.53 -7.92 -3.53
C TYR A 120 31.16 -6.65 -2.94
N LYS A 121 30.39 -5.76 -2.33
CA LYS A 121 30.89 -4.52 -1.72
C LYS A 121 30.90 -4.68 -0.21
N ASP A 122 32.02 -4.29 0.38
CA ASP A 122 32.35 -4.33 1.80
C ASP A 122 31.85 -3.11 2.60
N PHE A 123 31.37 -2.07 1.92
CA PHE A 123 30.82 -0.88 2.57
C PHE A 123 29.28 -0.81 2.51
N LYS A 124 28.69 -0.18 3.53
CA LYS A 124 27.26 0.17 3.58
C LYS A 124 27.05 1.62 3.18
N VAL A 125 25.88 1.92 2.62
CA VAL A 125 25.45 3.29 2.35
C VAL A 125 24.09 3.55 2.98
N LYS A 126 23.85 4.78 3.43
CA LYS A 126 22.52 5.23 3.81
C LYS A 126 21.67 5.39 2.57
N TYR A 127 20.49 4.78 2.56
CA TYR A 127 19.51 4.97 1.50
C TYR A 127 18.55 6.09 1.85
N ALA A 128 18.16 6.88 0.86
CA ALA A 128 17.06 7.81 1.03
C ALA A 128 15.73 7.06 1.23
N GLN A 129 14.90 7.60 2.13
CA GLN A 129 13.56 7.09 2.40
C GLN A 129 12.67 7.24 1.17
N ARG A 130 11.98 6.16 0.81
CA ARG A 130 10.99 6.08 -0.25
C ARG A 130 9.92 5.14 0.26
N GLU A 131 8.79 5.70 0.66
CA GLU A 131 7.72 4.97 1.32
C GLU A 131 6.92 4.16 0.29
N LEU A 132 7.30 2.90 0.12
CA LEU A 132 6.69 2.00 -0.85
C LEU A 132 5.32 1.51 -0.38
N LEU A 133 5.15 1.30 0.93
CA LEU A 133 3.88 0.93 1.54
C LEU A 133 3.47 2.05 2.49
N GLY A 134 2.21 2.48 2.39
CA GLY A 134 1.65 3.54 3.22
C GLY A 134 0.41 4.13 2.57
N PHE A 135 -0.54 4.60 3.36
CA PHE A 135 -1.81 5.12 2.85
C PHE A 135 -1.65 6.57 2.40
N SER A 136 -2.04 6.86 1.16
CA SER A 136 -2.31 8.25 0.77
C SER A 136 -3.69 8.68 1.23
N GLU A 137 -4.00 9.98 1.17
CA GLU A 137 -5.34 10.49 1.46
C GLU A 137 -6.41 9.77 0.60
N GLU A 138 -6.14 9.61 -0.70
CA GLU A 138 -7.02 8.85 -1.61
C GLU A 138 -7.26 7.40 -1.15
N ASP A 139 -6.26 6.75 -0.53
CA ASP A 139 -6.42 5.39 -0.01
C ASP A 139 -7.33 5.38 1.22
N ILE A 140 -7.15 6.34 2.12
CA ILE A 140 -7.95 6.50 3.34
C ILE A 140 -9.40 6.75 2.97
N GLU A 141 -9.67 7.76 2.14
CA GLU A 141 -11.02 8.07 1.69
C GLU A 141 -11.68 6.89 0.95
N MET A 142 -10.92 6.15 0.14
CA MET A 142 -11.41 4.97 -0.55
C MET A 142 -11.83 3.87 0.43
N ILE A 143 -11.00 3.61 1.45
CA ILE A 143 -11.30 2.64 2.51
C ILE A 143 -12.55 3.08 3.28
N GLU A 144 -12.62 4.34 3.69
CA GLU A 144 -13.77 4.89 4.40
C GLU A 144 -15.05 4.75 3.59
N ARG A 145 -15.04 5.09 2.30
CA ARG A 145 -16.19 4.90 1.41
C ARG A 145 -16.63 3.44 1.35
N PHE A 146 -15.70 2.50 1.23
CA PHE A 146 -16.05 1.07 1.21
C PHE A 146 -16.65 0.61 2.54
N VAL A 147 -16.10 1.06 3.66
CA VAL A 147 -16.58 0.71 5.01
C VAL A 147 -17.96 1.31 5.25
N ILE A 148 -18.14 2.61 5.04
CA ILE A 148 -19.43 3.31 5.21
C ILE A 148 -20.50 2.65 4.33
N LYS A 149 -20.18 2.35 3.07
CA LYS A 149 -21.09 1.65 2.17
C LYS A 149 -21.48 0.26 2.68
N ALA A 150 -20.50 -0.54 3.12
CA ALA A 150 -20.75 -1.88 3.62
C ALA A 150 -21.62 -1.90 4.89
N ILE A 151 -21.47 -0.87 5.72
CA ILE A 151 -22.27 -0.64 6.93
C ILE A 151 -23.69 -0.18 6.54
N ALA A 152 -23.83 0.78 5.64
CA ALA A 152 -25.12 1.35 5.22
C ALA A 152 -26.02 0.34 4.49
N GLU A 153 -25.44 -0.46 3.59
CA GLU A 153 -26.17 -1.51 2.86
C GLU A 153 -26.43 -2.77 3.70
N GLY A 154 -26.05 -2.75 5.00
CA GLY A 154 -26.24 -3.83 5.96
C GLY A 154 -27.63 -3.93 6.58
N SER A 155 -28.58 -3.06 6.20
CA SER A 155 -29.96 -3.08 6.68
C SER A 155 -30.95 -2.86 5.54
N LEU A 156 -31.28 -3.93 4.82
CA LEU A 156 -32.58 -4.17 4.16
C LEU A 156 -32.78 -5.69 4.06
#